data_AF-A0A3D3VWV9-F1
#
_entry.id   AF-A0A3D3VWV9-F1
#
_cell.length_a   1.000
_cell.length_b   1.000
_cell.length_c   1.000
_cell.angle_alpha   90.00
_cell.angle_beta   90.00
_cell.angle_gamma   90.00
#
_symmetry.space_group_name_H-M   'P 1'
#
loop_
_entity.id
_entity.type
_entity.pdbx_description
1 polymer ?
#
loop_
_entity_poly.entity_id
_entity_poly.type
_entity_poly.pdbx_seq_one_letter_code
_entity_poly.pdbx_strand_id
1 'polypeptide(L)'
;MVLSFKKIERSTITEDIIEQLREKILSGEIKPGDKLPPERVLAESLSVARTSVREAIRAMQYMGILEVRCGEGTFLWGNTRILTDHFKSSHPLHRLPI
;
A
#
# COMPACT_ATOMS: atom_id res chain seq x y z
N MET A 1 -22.89 0.45 -30.77
CA MET A 1 -22.77 0.07 -29.34
C MET A 1 -21.40 -0.59 -29.19
N VAL A 2 -20.31 0.17 -29.06
CA VAL A 2 -19.76 0.92 -27.90
C VAL A 2 -19.25 -0.01 -26.79
N LEU A 3 -18.03 0.31 -26.34
CA LEU A 3 -16.98 -0.53 -25.74
C LEU A 3 -17.42 -1.43 -24.59
N SER A 4 -16.97 -2.69 -24.64
CA SER A 4 -17.04 -3.65 -23.53
C SER A 4 -15.62 -4.07 -23.12
N PHE A 5 -15.30 -3.90 -21.84
CA PHE A 5 -14.03 -4.32 -21.24
C PHE A 5 -14.25 -5.07 -19.93
N LYS A 6 -13.62 -6.24 -19.82
CA LYS A 6 -13.26 -6.90 -18.55
C LYS A 6 -12.01 -7.75 -18.80
N LYS A 7 -10.92 -7.46 -18.10
CA LYS A 7 -9.59 -8.06 -18.24
C LYS A 7 -8.72 -7.43 -17.14
N ILE A 8 -7.48 -7.85 -16.84
CA ILE A 8 -6.96 -9.14 -16.40
C ILE A 8 -6.41 -8.84 -15.00
N GLU A 9 -6.39 -9.86 -14.14
CA GLU A 9 -5.83 -9.79 -12.80
C GLU A 9 -4.38 -10.26 -12.81
N ARG A 10 -3.44 -9.33 -12.61
CA ARG A 10 -2.07 -9.59 -12.15
C ARG A 10 -1.73 -8.45 -11.20
N SER A 11 -1.37 -8.76 -9.96
CA SER A 11 -0.81 -7.78 -9.05
C SER A 11 0.70 -7.69 -9.23
N THR A 12 1.21 -6.48 -9.08
CA THR A 12 2.63 -6.20 -8.90
C THR A 12 2.98 -6.30 -7.42
N ILE A 13 4.24 -6.57 -7.10
CA ILE A 13 4.75 -6.54 -5.72
C ILE A 13 4.40 -5.19 -5.05
N THR A 14 4.47 -4.09 -5.80
CA THR A 14 4.10 -2.77 -5.30
C THR A 14 2.63 -2.70 -4.89
N GLU A 15 1.71 -3.24 -5.70
CA GLU A 15 0.28 -3.30 -5.39
C GLU A 15 0.00 -4.18 -4.17
N ASP A 16 0.66 -5.33 -4.05
CA ASP A 16 0.51 -6.21 -2.89
C ASP A 16 1.00 -5.55 -1.59
N ILE A 17 2.09 -4.76 -1.66
CA ILE A 17 2.59 -3.97 -0.51
C ILE A 17 1.56 -2.91 -0.10
N ILE A 18 0.98 -2.21 -1.08
CA ILE A 18 -0.04 -1.18 -0.81
C ILE A 18 -1.26 -1.82 -0.16
N GLU A 19 -1.70 -2.99 -0.61
CA GLU A 19 -2.83 -3.68 0.01
C GLU A 19 -2.53 -4.09 1.45
N GLN A 20 -1.36 -4.67 1.74
CA GLN A 20 -1.00 -5.01 3.11
C GLN A 20 -0.94 -3.78 4.02
N LEU A 21 -0.36 -2.68 3.56
CA LEU A 21 -0.35 -1.43 4.32
C LEU A 21 -1.78 -0.91 4.54
N ARG A 22 -2.63 -0.98 3.51
CA ARG A 22 -4.04 -0.63 3.59
C ARG A 22 -4.77 -1.46 4.65
N GLU A 23 -4.62 -2.77 4.63
CA GLU A 23 -5.24 -3.66 5.61
C GLU A 23 -4.83 -3.29 7.04
N LYS A 24 -3.55 -2.99 7.27
CA LYS A 24 -3.02 -2.55 8.57
C LYS A 24 -3.56 -1.19 9.02
N ILE A 25 -3.78 -0.27 8.09
CA ILE A 25 -4.38 1.03 8.37
C ILE A 25 -5.87 0.86 8.69
N LEU A 26 -6.59 0.04 7.91
CA LEU A 26 -8.02 -0.22 8.10
C LEU A 26 -8.32 -1.06 9.35
N SER A 27 -7.42 -1.95 9.75
CA SER A 27 -7.50 -2.69 11.02
C SER A 27 -7.23 -1.80 12.24
N GLY A 28 -6.67 -0.60 12.05
CA GLY A 28 -6.28 0.31 13.11
C GLY A 28 -4.97 -0.03 13.80
N GLU A 29 -4.18 -0.97 13.24
CA GLU A 29 -2.81 -1.24 13.68
C GLU A 29 -1.87 -0.07 13.40
N ILE A 30 -2.16 0.71 12.34
CA ILE A 30 -1.47 1.97 12.02
C ILE A 30 -2.51 3.09 12.09
N LYS A 31 -2.29 4.06 12.99
CA LYS A 31 -3.21 5.18 13.24
C LYS A 31 -2.69 6.47 12.62
N PRO A 32 -3.57 7.43 12.28
CA PRO A 32 -3.13 8.75 11.82
C PRO A 32 -2.15 9.39 12.82
N GLY A 33 -1.02 9.85 12.30
CA GLY A 33 0.12 10.35 13.08
C GLY A 33 1.21 9.31 13.32
N ASP A 34 0.93 8.01 13.17
CA ASP A 34 1.91 6.95 13.41
C ASP A 34 2.99 6.95 12.31
N LYS A 35 4.21 6.66 12.76
CA LYS A 35 5.38 6.52 11.90
C LYS A 35 5.48 5.09 11.39
N LEU A 36 5.58 4.92 10.08
CA LEU A 36 5.86 3.62 9.47
C LEU A 36 7.30 3.19 9.78
N PRO A 37 7.56 1.86 9.84
CA PRO A 37 8.92 1.35 9.86
C PRO A 37 9.74 1.86 8.66
N PRO A 38 11.07 2.02 8.79
CA PRO A 38 11.91 2.43 7.66
C PRO A 38 11.78 1.48 6.45
N GLU A 39 11.98 1.99 5.23
CA GLU A 39 11.90 1.21 3.98
C GLU A 39 12.69 -0.11 4.05
N ARG A 40 13.88 -0.09 4.67
CA ARG A 40 14.72 -1.27 4.85
C ARG A 40 14.02 -2.35 5.69
N VAL A 41 13.40 -1.95 6.81
CA VAL A 41 12.71 -2.87 7.73
C VAL A 41 11.45 -3.44 7.08
N LEU A 42 10.70 -2.61 6.35
CA LEU A 42 9.54 -3.07 5.59
C LEU A 42 9.96 -4.07 4.50
N ALA A 43 11.02 -3.77 3.74
CA ALA A 43 11.52 -4.65 2.70
C ALA A 43 11.97 -6.02 3.24
N GLU A 44 12.68 -6.02 4.38
CA GLU A 44 13.08 -7.25 5.08
C GLU A 44 11.87 -8.04 5.58
N SER A 45 10.91 -7.37 6.23
CA SER A 45 9.72 -8.02 6.80
C SER A 45 8.83 -8.62 5.71
N LEU A 46 8.73 -7.96 4.56
CA LEU A 46 7.92 -8.38 3.43
C LEU A 46 8.68 -9.31 2.47
N SER A 47 9.99 -9.52 2.68
CA SER A 47 10.87 -10.30 1.78
C SER A 47 10.86 -9.80 0.33
N VAL A 48 10.91 -8.48 0.14
CA VAL A 48 10.85 -7.80 -1.17
C VAL A 48 12.01 -6.85 -1.39
N ALA A 49 12.17 -6.36 -2.63
CA ALA A 49 13.14 -5.33 -2.93
C ALA A 49 12.77 -3.98 -2.29
N ARG A 50 13.76 -3.25 -1.77
CA ARG A 50 13.60 -1.89 -1.23
C ARG A 50 12.98 -0.91 -2.23
N THR A 51 13.23 -1.11 -3.52
CA THR A 51 12.65 -0.29 -4.60
C THR A 51 11.13 -0.44 -4.66
N SER A 52 10.59 -1.66 -4.56
CA SER A 52 9.14 -1.90 -4.57
C SER A 52 8.45 -1.24 -3.37
N VAL A 53 9.06 -1.30 -2.19
CA VAL A 53 8.57 -0.61 -0.98
C VAL A 53 8.55 0.90 -1.19
N ARG A 54 9.61 1.48 -1.76
CA ARG A 54 9.68 2.92 -2.04
C ARG A 54 8.60 3.36 -3.02
N GLU A 55 8.37 2.60 -4.08
CA GLU A 55 7.31 2.91 -5.05
C GLU A 55 5.93 2.81 -4.41
N ALA A 56 5.69 1.83 -3.52
CA ALA A 56 4.44 1.73 -2.77
C ALA A 56 4.22 2.95 -1.86
N ILE A 57 5.25 3.35 -1.10
CA ILE A 57 5.20 4.54 -0.25
C ILE A 57 4.95 5.80 -1.08
N ARG A 58 5.63 5.96 -2.22
CA ARG A 58 5.44 7.10 -3.14
C ARG A 58 4.02 7.15 -3.69
N ALA A 59 3.47 6.00 -4.09
CA ALA A 59 2.08 5.93 -4.56
C ALA A 59 1.10 6.36 -3.47
N MET A 60 1.25 5.83 -2.25
CA MET A 60 0.39 6.19 -1.12
C MET A 60 0.60 7.65 -0.67
N GLN A 61 1.81 8.20 -0.82
CA GLN A 61 2.09 9.62 -0.59
C GLN A 61 1.39 10.49 -1.64
N TYR A 62 1.45 10.11 -2.91
CA TYR A 62 0.76 10.81 -3.99
C TYR A 62 -0.76 10.81 -3.80
N MET A 63 -1.31 9.72 -3.27
CA MET A 63 -2.72 9.63 -2.86
C MET A 63 -3.06 10.43 -1.60
N GLY A 64 -2.06 11.06 -0.96
CA GLY A 64 -2.23 11.86 0.24
C GLY A 64 -2.47 11.04 1.51
N ILE A 65 -2.24 9.73 1.50
CA ILE A 65 -2.40 8.86 2.67
C ILE A 65 -1.17 8.99 3.57
N LEU A 66 0.01 8.92 2.97
CA LEU A 66 1.28 9.03 3.68
C LEU A 66 1.92 10.41 3.49
N GLU A 67 2.70 10.82 4.47
CA GLU A 67 3.57 11.99 4.41
C GLU A 67 5.02 11.55 4.66
N VAL A 68 5.91 11.86 3.73
CA VAL A 68 7.36 11.63 3.92
C VAL A 68 8.00 12.94 4.38
N ARG A 69 8.57 12.92 5.58
CA ARG A 69 9.30 14.03 6.18
C ARG A 69 10.79 13.73 6.13
N CYS A 70 11.56 14.59 5.45
CA CYS A 70 12.99 14.38 5.25
C CYS A 70 13.73 14.27 6.60
N GLY A 71 14.53 13.21 6.78
CA GLY A 71 15.25 12.93 8.04
C GLY A 71 14.38 12.40 9.18
N GLU A 72 13.06 12.57 9.12
CA GLU A 72 12.13 12.15 10.18
C GLU A 72 11.45 10.82 9.88
N GLY A 73 11.17 10.50 8.61
CA GLY A 73 10.56 9.24 8.17
C GLY A 73 9.19 9.41 7.51
N THR A 74 8.46 8.30 7.39
CA THR A 74 7.15 8.25 6.71
C THR A 74 6.05 8.10 7.75
N PHE A 75 5.01 8.91 7.64
CA PHE A 75 3.90 8.96 8.60
C PHE A 75 2.57 8.75 7.90
N LEU A 76 1.61 8.12 8.60
CA LEU A 76 0.22 8.15 8.17
C LEU A 76 -0.34 9.54 8.49
N TRP A 77 -0.80 10.28 7.48
CA TRP A 77 -1.18 11.68 7.65
C TRP A 77 -2.60 11.98 7.20
N GLY A 78 -3.00 11.54 6.01
CA GLY A 78 -4.22 12.03 5.38
C GLY A 78 -5.46 11.16 5.50
N ASN A 79 -6.43 11.46 4.64
CA ASN A 79 -7.78 10.92 4.70
C ASN A 79 -7.82 9.43 4.27
N THR A 80 -7.86 8.54 5.26
CA THR A 80 -7.95 7.09 5.03
C THR A 80 -9.25 6.65 4.36
N ARG A 81 -10.27 7.52 4.20
CA ARG A 81 -11.51 7.18 3.47
C ARG A 81 -11.24 6.81 2.00
N ILE A 82 -10.17 7.32 1.40
CA ILE A 82 -9.76 6.96 0.03
C ILE A 82 -9.38 5.47 -0.06
N LEU A 83 -8.83 4.90 1.01
CA LEU A 83 -8.52 3.47 1.05
C LEU A 83 -9.78 2.59 1.00
N THR A 84 -10.94 3.08 1.45
CA THR A 84 -12.19 2.30 1.41
C THR A 84 -12.77 2.17 0.00
N ASP A 85 -12.54 3.16 -0.87
CA ASP A 85 -13.28 3.32 -2.12
C ASP A 85 -12.54 2.83 -3.37
N HIS A 86 -11.19 2.84 -3.37
CA HIS A 86 -10.42 2.70 -4.61
C HIS A 86 -9.87 1.30 -4.94
N PHE A 87 -9.82 0.36 -3.99
CA PHE A 87 -9.16 -0.94 -4.17
C PHE A 87 -10.12 -2.15 -4.24
N LYS A 88 -11.45 -1.93 -4.21
CA LYS A 88 -12.45 -3.00 -4.27
C LYS A 88 -12.48 -3.78 -5.61
N SER A 89 -11.71 -3.38 -6.62
CA SER A 89 -11.81 -3.93 -7.98
C SER A 89 -10.69 -4.87 -8.43
N SER A 90 -9.74 -5.26 -7.57
CA SER A 90 -8.52 -5.96 -8.06
C SER A 90 -7.95 -7.11 -7.23
N HIS A 91 -8.71 -7.79 -6.35
CA HIS A 91 -8.13 -8.88 -5.52
C HIS A 91 -8.72 -10.27 -5.74
N PRO A 92 -7.90 -11.25 -6.18
CA PRO A 92 -8.00 -12.63 -5.76
C PRO A 92 -7.10 -12.88 -4.54
N LEU A 93 -7.70 -13.30 -3.43
CA LEU A 93 -7.01 -13.94 -2.31
C LEU A 93 -6.35 -15.24 -2.81
N HIS A 94 -5.01 -15.34 -2.83
CA HIS A 94 -4.15 -16.55 -2.73
C HIS A 94 -2.71 -16.16 -3.12
N ARG A 95 -1.65 -16.39 -2.33
CA ARG A 95 -1.16 -17.71 -1.88
C ARG A 95 0.01 -17.49 -0.89
N LEU A 96 -0.13 -17.94 0.36
CA LEU A 96 1.02 -18.31 1.20
C LEU A 96 1.14 -19.83 1.15
N PRO A 97 2.23 -20.43 0.63
CA PRO A 97 2.60 -21.76 1.05
C PRO A 97 3.21 -21.66 2.46
N ILE A 98 2.76 -22.58 3.32
CA ILE A 98 3.35 -22.88 4.63
C ILE A 98 4.74 -23.47 4.44
#